data_AF-A0A2V9NDY1-F1
#
_entry.id   AF-A0A2V9NDY1-F1
#
_cell.length_a   1.000
_cell.length_b   1.000
_cell.length_c   1.000
_cell.angle_alpha   90.00
_cell.angle_beta   90.00
_cell.angle_gamma   90.00
#
_symmetry.space_group_name_H-M   'P 1'
#
loop_
_entity.id
_entity.type
_entity.pdbx_description
1 polymer ?
#
loop_
_entity_poly.entity_id
_entity_poly.type
_entity_poly.pdbx_seq_one_letter_code
_entity_poly.pdbx_strand_id
1 'polypeptide(L)'
;MKLQAFTVALAIVLTGRKASPQVKSSNIDNRVATLIKRMMKGSTEKKAFADLEVLGCPAVPAIIRQMDDRRNLPERRISLRNKSPQAFEGMRYYGPEEVVDALATILNQITGQDFGSIHNGASEPRRSAAVQGWHDFLLKNPPDKLCGAG
;
A
#
# COMPACT_ATOMS: atom_id res chain seq x y z
N MET A 1 -23.57 27.05 65.55
CA MET A 1 -23.79 25.65 65.09
C MET A 1 -24.68 25.71 63.85
N LYS A 2 -24.35 25.23 62.64
CA LYS A 2 -23.30 24.33 62.12
C LYS A 2 -22.96 24.81 60.68
N LEU A 3 -21.66 24.87 60.35
CA LEU A 3 -21.15 24.94 58.98
C LEU A 3 -21.41 23.59 58.29
N GLN A 4 -21.86 23.59 57.03
CA GLN A 4 -21.72 22.44 56.13
C GLN A 4 -20.92 22.88 54.90
N ALA A 5 -19.67 22.42 54.84
CA ALA A 5 -18.80 22.57 53.69
C ALA A 5 -19.14 21.49 52.67
N PHE A 6 -19.46 21.90 51.43
CA PHE A 6 -19.60 20.98 50.29
C PHE A 6 -18.26 20.91 49.56
N THR A 7 -17.58 19.78 49.69
CA THR A 7 -16.35 19.46 48.95
C THR A 7 -16.74 19.07 47.52
N VAL A 8 -16.40 19.91 46.53
CA VAL A 8 -16.51 19.55 45.12
C VAL A 8 -15.25 18.79 44.72
N ALA A 9 -15.35 17.48 44.52
CA ALA A 9 -14.28 16.68 43.95
C ALA A 9 -14.20 16.93 42.43
N LEU A 10 -13.17 17.64 42.00
CA LEU A 10 -12.86 17.84 40.58
C LEU A 10 -12.20 16.57 40.03
N ALA A 11 -12.98 15.72 39.36
CA ALA A 11 -12.44 14.59 38.61
C ALA A 11 -11.80 15.10 37.31
N ILE A 12 -10.46 15.17 37.27
CA ILE A 12 -9.71 15.41 36.04
C ILE A 12 -9.77 14.12 35.22
N VAL A 13 -10.68 14.07 34.25
CA VAL A 13 -10.69 13.03 33.22
C VAL A 13 -9.48 13.26 32.32
N LEU A 14 -8.42 12.47 32.54
CA LEU A 14 -7.30 12.36 31.59
C LEU A 14 -7.81 11.69 30.32
N THR A 15 -8.31 12.47 29.37
CA THR A 15 -8.57 11.99 28.01
C THR A 15 -7.23 11.67 27.35
N GLY A 16 -6.89 10.38 27.29
CA GLY A 16 -5.77 9.89 26.51
C GLY A 16 -5.88 10.38 25.06
N ARG A 17 -4.87 11.12 24.61
CA ARG A 17 -4.74 11.57 23.22
C ARG A 17 -4.59 10.33 22.33
N LYS A 18 -5.69 9.83 21.75
CA LYS A 18 -5.59 8.82 20.69
C LYS A 18 -4.77 9.44 19.55
N ALA A 19 -3.64 8.83 19.21
CA ALA A 19 -2.84 9.24 18.06
C ALA A 19 -3.74 9.30 16.82
N SER A 20 -3.87 10.48 16.23
CA SER A 20 -4.84 10.74 15.16
C SER A 20 -4.52 9.92 13.90
N PRO A 21 -5.53 9.32 13.23
CA PRO A 21 -5.36 8.56 11.99
C PRO A 21 -4.56 9.31 10.91
N GLN A 22 -4.66 10.64 10.88
CA GLN A 22 -3.97 11.52 9.94
C GLN A 22 -2.44 11.47 10.05
N VAL A 23 -1.88 11.33 11.26
CA VAL A 23 -0.42 11.25 11.50
C VAL A 23 0.14 9.89 11.09
N LYS A 24 -0.66 8.82 11.22
CA LYS A 24 -0.27 7.49 10.74
C LYS A 24 -0.31 7.41 9.21
N SER A 25 -1.30 8.03 8.58
CA SER A 25 -1.38 8.12 7.10
C SER A 25 -0.17 8.83 6.52
N SER A 26 0.19 10.00 7.06
CA SER A 26 1.32 10.78 6.53
C SER A 26 2.66 10.05 6.65
N ASN A 27 2.85 9.20 7.66
CA ASN A 27 4.03 8.36 7.77
C ASN A 27 4.08 7.28 6.66
N ILE A 28 2.96 6.60 6.39
CA ILE A 28 2.87 5.57 5.35
C ILE A 28 3.07 6.18 3.97
N ASP A 29 2.44 7.33 3.69
CA ASP A 29 2.59 8.05 2.42
C ASP A 29 4.07 8.40 2.14
N ASN A 30 4.76 8.92 3.15
CA ASN A 30 6.19 9.24 3.04
C ASN A 30 7.06 8.00 2.82
N ARG A 31 6.72 6.87 3.45
CA ARG A 31 7.41 5.60 3.26
C ARG A 31 7.23 5.08 1.83
N VAL A 32 5.99 5.08 1.31
CA VAL A 32 5.70 4.67 -0.07
C VAL A 32 6.47 5.56 -1.06
N ALA A 33 6.38 6.88 -0.91
CA ALA A 33 7.09 7.82 -1.78
C ALA A 33 8.62 7.62 -1.75
N THR A 34 9.17 7.33 -0.56
CA THR A 34 10.61 7.03 -0.40
C THR A 34 10.99 5.74 -1.13
N LEU A 35 10.17 4.70 -1.04
CA LEU A 35 10.43 3.43 -1.72
C LEU A 35 10.29 3.56 -3.24
N ILE A 36 9.33 4.34 -3.74
CA ILE A 36 9.24 4.66 -5.17
C ILE A 36 10.50 5.41 -5.64
N LYS A 37 11.02 6.37 -4.88
CA LYS A 37 12.30 7.01 -5.23
C LYS A 37 13.47 6.02 -5.26
N ARG A 38 13.47 5.02 -4.38
CA ARG A 38 14.50 3.98 -4.35
C ARG A 38 14.36 3.01 -5.51
N MET A 39 13.16 2.67 -5.96
CA MET A 39 13.04 1.74 -7.09
C MET A 39 13.57 2.31 -8.41
N MET A 40 13.66 3.64 -8.53
CA MET A 40 14.26 4.31 -9.69
C MET A 40 15.79 4.18 -9.78
N LYS A 41 16.44 3.44 -8.88
CA LYS A 41 17.87 3.15 -8.94
C LYS A 41 18.04 1.63 -9.06
N GLY A 42 18.72 1.16 -10.10
CA GLY A 42 18.86 -0.28 -10.36
C GLY A 42 19.40 -1.07 -9.17
N SER A 43 20.37 -0.50 -8.43
CA SER A 43 20.94 -1.12 -7.22
C SER A 43 19.96 -1.27 -6.05
N THR A 44 18.84 -0.53 -6.04
CA THR A 44 17.82 -0.59 -4.97
C THR A 44 16.44 -1.01 -5.45
N GLU A 45 16.24 -1.26 -6.75
CA GLU A 45 14.94 -1.63 -7.35
C GLU A 45 14.28 -2.82 -6.64
N LYS A 46 14.96 -3.97 -6.66
CA LYS A 46 14.42 -5.22 -6.10
C LYS A 46 14.11 -5.11 -4.61
N LYS A 47 14.98 -4.43 -3.85
CA LYS A 47 14.76 -4.20 -2.42
C LYS A 47 13.56 -3.28 -2.18
N ALA A 48 13.39 -2.24 -2.99
CA ALA A 48 12.25 -1.33 -2.86
C ALA A 48 10.91 -2.05 -3.11
N PHE A 49 10.85 -2.99 -4.06
CA PHE A 49 9.66 -3.82 -4.27
C PHE A 49 9.34 -4.68 -3.04
N ALA A 50 10.32 -5.38 -2.48
CA ALA A 50 10.14 -6.19 -1.28
C ALA A 50 9.73 -5.33 -0.07
N ASP A 51 10.37 -4.18 0.12
CA ASP A 51 10.07 -3.25 1.21
C ASP A 51 8.65 -2.65 1.06
N LEU A 52 8.14 -2.44 -0.17
CA LEU A 52 6.76 -2.02 -0.43
C LEU A 52 5.76 -3.13 -0.08
N GLU A 53 6.04 -4.37 -0.50
CA GLU A 53 5.21 -5.54 -0.15
C GLU A 53 5.06 -5.70 1.37
N VAL A 54 6.17 -5.53 2.11
CA VAL A 54 6.20 -5.64 3.58
C VAL A 54 5.35 -4.58 4.28
N LEU A 55 5.07 -3.43 3.64
CA LEU A 55 4.15 -2.44 4.22
C LEU A 55 2.73 -3.00 4.39
N GLY A 56 2.36 -4.00 3.57
CA GLY A 56 1.11 -4.73 3.68
C GLY A 56 -0.14 -3.88 3.48
N CYS A 57 -1.28 -4.39 3.96
CA CYS A 57 -2.59 -3.79 3.73
C CYS A 57 -2.70 -2.29 4.08
N PRO A 58 -2.13 -1.80 5.20
CA PRO A 58 -2.23 -0.38 5.53
C PRO A 58 -1.65 0.58 4.48
N ALA A 59 -0.76 0.11 3.60
CA ALA A 59 -0.17 0.92 2.54
C ALA A 59 -0.95 0.90 1.21
N VAL A 60 -1.96 0.03 1.06
CA VAL A 60 -2.72 -0.10 -0.20
C VAL A 60 -3.26 1.23 -0.71
N PRO A 61 -3.96 2.08 0.09
CA PRO A 61 -4.42 3.37 -0.38
C PRO A 61 -3.29 4.30 -0.84
N ALA A 62 -2.14 4.26 -0.15
CA ALA A 62 -0.99 5.10 -0.48
C ALA A 62 -0.31 4.65 -1.77
N ILE A 63 -0.21 3.34 -2.01
CA ILE A 63 0.33 2.77 -3.25
C ILE A 63 -0.61 3.07 -4.43
N ILE A 64 -1.93 2.90 -4.27
CA ILE A 64 -2.93 3.19 -5.31
C ILE A 64 -2.83 4.66 -5.78
N ARG A 65 -2.61 5.61 -4.86
CA ARG A 65 -2.41 7.03 -5.22
C ARG A 65 -1.18 7.31 -6.09
N GLN A 66 -0.25 6.36 -6.21
CA GLN A 66 0.97 6.50 -7.00
C GLN A 66 0.91 5.72 -8.33
N MET A 67 -0.22 5.07 -8.63
CA MET A 67 -0.38 4.23 -9.82
C MET A 67 -0.22 4.97 -11.14
N ASP A 68 -0.33 6.30 -11.16
CA ASP A 68 -0.14 7.07 -12.39
C ASP A 68 1.33 7.32 -12.76
N ASP A 69 2.29 6.76 -12.02
CA ASP A 69 3.71 6.89 -12.31
C ASP A 69 4.14 6.06 -13.53
N ARG A 70 4.43 6.75 -14.64
CA ARG A 70 4.82 6.19 -15.95
C ARG A 70 6.32 6.13 -16.19
N ARG A 71 7.15 6.31 -15.15
CA ARG A 71 8.61 6.27 -15.33
C ARG A 71 9.08 4.84 -15.59
N ASN A 72 10.02 4.68 -16.52
CA ASN A 72 10.66 3.39 -16.81
C ASN A 72 11.48 2.89 -15.63
N LEU A 73 11.34 1.60 -15.31
CA LEU A 73 12.17 0.91 -14.34
C LEU A 73 13.55 0.61 -14.93
N PRO A 74 14.63 0.75 -14.14
CA PRO A 74 15.98 0.49 -14.60
C PRO A 74 16.28 -1.00 -14.84
N GLU A 75 15.85 -1.91 -13.96
CA GLU A 75 16.17 -3.35 -14.05
C GLU A 75 15.02 -4.19 -14.61
N ARG A 76 13.78 -3.66 -14.51
CA ARG A 76 12.56 -4.27 -15.08
C ARG A 76 12.36 -5.72 -14.66
N ARG A 77 12.67 -6.03 -13.39
CA ARG A 77 12.58 -7.39 -12.87
C ARG A 77 12.11 -7.39 -11.43
N ILE A 78 10.99 -8.04 -11.21
CA ILE A 78 10.45 -8.28 -9.87
C ILE A 78 10.37 -9.78 -9.59
N SER A 79 10.64 -10.13 -8.34
CA SER A 79 10.55 -11.50 -7.82
C SER A 79 9.72 -11.50 -6.55
N LEU A 80 8.63 -12.26 -6.55
CA LEU A 80 7.67 -12.29 -5.46
C LEU A 80 7.54 -13.71 -4.93
N ARG A 81 7.49 -13.87 -3.60
CA ARG A 81 7.25 -15.18 -3.00
C ARG A 81 5.79 -15.56 -3.18
N ASN A 82 5.55 -16.81 -3.60
CA ASN A 82 4.20 -17.37 -3.57
C ASN A 82 3.76 -17.58 -2.12
N LYS A 83 2.58 -17.06 -1.77
CA LYS A 83 2.03 -17.18 -0.41
C LYS A 83 1.05 -18.35 -0.26
N SER A 84 0.59 -18.95 -1.37
CA SER A 84 -0.27 -20.12 -1.31
C SER A 84 0.53 -21.38 -0.97
N PRO A 85 0.07 -22.21 0.00
CA PRO A 85 0.70 -23.49 0.30
C PRO A 85 0.56 -24.51 -0.84
N GLN A 86 -0.33 -24.26 -1.82
CA GLN A 86 -0.55 -25.11 -2.99
C GLN A 86 0.19 -24.61 -4.23
N ALA A 87 0.99 -23.54 -4.13
CA ALA A 87 1.72 -23.02 -5.28
C ALA A 87 2.75 -24.05 -5.77
N PHE A 88 2.75 -24.31 -7.08
CA PHE A 88 3.69 -25.22 -7.73
C PHE A 88 5.15 -24.73 -7.59
N GLU A 89 5.37 -23.42 -7.73
CA GLU A 89 6.69 -22.79 -7.57
C GLU A 89 6.73 -21.92 -6.30
N GLY A 90 7.89 -21.83 -5.65
CA GLY A 90 8.05 -20.98 -4.45
C GLY A 90 8.12 -19.47 -4.75
N MET A 91 8.40 -19.10 -5.99
CA MET A 91 8.60 -17.72 -6.44
C MET A 91 7.88 -17.47 -7.78
N ARG A 92 7.43 -16.24 -7.99
CA ARG A 92 6.95 -15.71 -9.27
C ARG A 92 7.91 -14.65 -9.77
N TYR A 93 8.14 -14.62 -11.08
CA TYR A 93 9.03 -13.67 -11.74
C TYR A 93 8.23 -12.90 -12.79
N TYR A 94 8.36 -11.57 -12.78
CA TYR A 94 7.73 -10.71 -13.77
C TYR A 94 8.71 -9.66 -14.29
N GLY A 95 8.41 -9.13 -15.48
CA GLY A 95 9.19 -8.10 -16.16
C GLY A 95 8.44 -6.78 -16.30
N PRO A 96 8.15 -6.04 -15.21
CA PRO A 96 7.47 -4.75 -15.30
C PRO A 96 8.36 -3.74 -16.03
N GLU A 97 7.79 -2.93 -16.93
CA GLU A 97 8.57 -1.93 -17.67
C GLU A 97 8.54 -0.57 -16.98
N GLU A 98 7.38 -0.18 -16.45
CA GLU A 98 7.14 1.08 -15.77
C GLU A 98 6.80 0.88 -14.29
N VAL A 99 6.90 1.96 -13.50
CA VAL A 99 6.54 1.95 -12.07
C VAL A 99 5.11 1.43 -11.87
N VAL A 100 4.14 1.87 -12.67
CA VAL A 100 2.75 1.38 -12.63
C VAL A 100 2.63 -0.14 -12.74
N ASP A 101 3.43 -0.78 -13.59
CA ASP A 101 3.42 -2.22 -13.79
C ASP A 101 3.87 -2.96 -12.51
N ALA A 102 4.94 -2.45 -11.88
CA ALA A 102 5.43 -2.98 -10.61
C ALA A 102 4.46 -2.74 -9.45
N LEU A 103 3.86 -1.54 -9.37
CA LEU A 103 2.88 -1.23 -8.33
C LEU A 103 1.62 -2.09 -8.44
N ALA A 104 1.10 -2.33 -9.64
CA ALA A 104 -0.01 -3.25 -9.86
C ALA A 104 0.34 -4.68 -9.38
N THR A 105 1.55 -5.14 -9.68
CA THR A 105 2.02 -6.47 -9.25
C THR A 105 2.13 -6.56 -7.71
N ILE A 106 2.62 -5.52 -7.05
CA ILE A 106 2.72 -5.45 -5.59
C ILE A 106 1.32 -5.36 -4.95
N LEU A 107 0.41 -4.58 -5.52
CA LEU A 107 -0.96 -4.48 -5.06
C LEU A 107 -1.68 -5.83 -5.17
N ASN A 108 -1.48 -6.57 -6.26
CA ASN A 108 -1.97 -7.95 -6.39
C ASN A 108 -1.40 -8.86 -5.29
N GLN A 109 -0.10 -8.78 -5.02
CA GLN A 109 0.55 -9.57 -3.97
C GLN A 109 0.06 -9.26 -2.54
N ILE A 110 -0.41 -8.02 -2.30
CA ILE A 110 -0.94 -7.59 -0.99
C ILE A 110 -2.43 -7.90 -0.85
N THR A 111 -3.22 -7.67 -1.90
CA THR A 111 -4.70 -7.67 -1.83
C THR A 111 -5.34 -8.92 -2.45
N GLY A 112 -4.62 -9.64 -3.30
CA GLY A 112 -5.15 -10.71 -4.16
C GLY A 112 -5.96 -10.21 -5.36
N GLN A 113 -6.18 -8.90 -5.50
CA GLN A 113 -6.96 -8.33 -6.59
C GLN A 113 -6.10 -8.07 -7.83
N ASP A 114 -6.72 -8.04 -9.01
CA ASP A 114 -6.06 -7.67 -10.26
C ASP A 114 -7.03 -6.87 -11.14
N PHE A 115 -6.53 -5.84 -11.82
CA PHE A 115 -7.33 -4.94 -12.68
C PHE A 115 -6.69 -4.79 -14.05
N GLY A 116 -6.24 -5.90 -14.62
CA GLY A 116 -5.56 -5.92 -15.90
C GLY A 116 -4.14 -6.45 -15.73
N SER A 117 -3.81 -7.43 -16.56
CA SER A 117 -2.55 -8.16 -16.48
C SER A 117 -1.39 -7.35 -17.07
N ILE A 118 -0.93 -6.31 -16.35
CA ILE A 118 0.15 -5.41 -16.77
C ILE A 118 1.53 -5.75 -16.19
N HIS A 119 1.63 -6.84 -15.44
CA HIS A 119 2.80 -7.24 -14.65
C HIS A 119 4.08 -7.48 -15.47
N ASN A 120 3.98 -7.72 -16.78
CA ASN A 120 5.10 -7.92 -17.70
C ASN A 120 5.26 -6.76 -18.70
N GLY A 121 4.84 -5.55 -18.32
CA GLY A 121 4.69 -4.45 -19.27
C GLY A 121 3.36 -4.51 -19.99
N ALA A 122 2.89 -3.35 -20.44
CA ALA A 122 1.63 -3.22 -21.14
C ALA A 122 1.63 -2.00 -22.08
N SER A 123 0.62 -1.90 -22.93
CA SER A 123 0.37 -0.66 -23.65
C SER A 123 -0.19 0.40 -22.70
N GLU A 124 -0.02 1.68 -23.04
CA GLU A 124 -0.57 2.79 -22.26
C GLU A 124 -2.08 2.63 -21.99
N PRO A 125 -2.93 2.25 -22.97
CA PRO A 125 -4.37 2.09 -22.70
C PRO A 125 -4.67 1.01 -21.65
N ARG A 126 -3.87 -0.06 -21.61
CA ARG A 126 -4.00 -1.10 -20.58
C ARG A 126 -3.52 -0.61 -19.22
N ARG A 127 -2.43 0.17 -19.17
CA ARG A 127 -1.97 0.81 -17.92
C ARG A 127 -3.05 1.72 -17.36
N SER A 128 -3.61 2.60 -18.19
CA SER A 128 -4.65 3.54 -17.77
C SER A 128 -5.94 2.84 -17.32
N ALA A 129 -6.36 1.76 -18.00
CA ALA A 129 -7.47 0.93 -17.53
C ALA A 129 -7.19 0.30 -16.15
N ALA A 130 -5.97 -0.19 -15.93
CA ALA A 130 -5.57 -0.76 -14.64
C ALA A 130 -5.51 0.28 -13.52
N VAL A 131 -4.96 1.46 -13.79
CA VAL A 131 -4.96 2.60 -12.84
C VAL A 131 -6.41 2.94 -12.44
N GLN A 132 -7.31 3.05 -13.41
CA GLN A 132 -8.72 3.30 -13.11
C GLN A 132 -9.35 2.20 -12.26
N GLY A 133 -9.10 0.93 -12.58
CA GLY A 133 -9.60 -0.20 -11.79
C GLY A 133 -9.14 -0.18 -10.32
N TRP A 134 -7.88 0.17 -10.08
CA TRP A 134 -7.37 0.34 -8.71
C TRP A 134 -7.98 1.53 -7.98
N HIS A 135 -8.20 2.66 -8.64
CA HIS A 135 -8.90 3.80 -8.04
C HIS A 135 -10.35 3.45 -7.71
N ASP A 136 -11.06 2.80 -8.62
CA ASP A 136 -12.42 2.30 -8.42
C ASP A 136 -12.49 1.35 -7.23
N PHE A 137 -11.53 0.43 -7.11
CA PHE A 137 -11.44 -0.50 -5.99
C PHE A 137 -11.28 0.24 -4.66
N LEU A 138 -10.40 1.25 -4.60
CA LEU A 138 -10.21 2.07 -3.40
C LEU A 138 -11.47 2.85 -3.01
N LEU A 139 -12.23 3.35 -3.99
CA LEU A 139 -13.46 4.11 -3.74
C LEU A 139 -14.61 3.22 -3.25
N LYS A 140 -14.72 2.00 -3.78
CA LYS A 140 -15.83 1.08 -3.50
C LYS A 140 -15.66 0.29 -2.21
N ASN A 141 -14.43 0.20 -1.67
CA ASN A 141 -14.13 -0.67 -0.54
C ASN A 141 -13.65 0.15 0.67
N PRO A 142 -14.25 -0.02 1.86
CA PRO A 142 -13.71 0.57 3.08
C PRO A 142 -12.35 -0.06 3.45
N PRO A 143 -11.51 0.62 4.25
CA PRO A 143 -10.14 0.17 4.53
C PRO A 143 -9.99 -1.26 5.05
N ASP A 144 -10.95 -1.74 5.84
CA ASP A 144 -11.00 -3.10 6.40
C ASP A 144 -11.36 -4.18 5.36
N LYS A 145 -11.84 -3.78 4.19
CA LYS A 145 -12.19 -4.68 3.07
C LYS A 145 -11.16 -4.66 1.93
N LEU A 146 -10.16 -3.78 2.00
CA LEU A 146 -9.09 -3.73 0.99
C LEU A 146 -8.23 -4.99 0.98
N CYS A 147 -8.09 -5.65 2.14
CA CYS A 147 -7.39 -6.92 2.27
C CYS A 147 -8.17 -7.80 3.25
N GLY A 148 -9.15 -8.53 2.73
CA GLY A 148 -10.10 -9.26 3.57
C GLY A 148 -11.19 -9.97 2.79
N ALA A 149 -10.78 -10.93 1.95
CA ALA A 149 -11.47 -12.18 1.58
C ALA A 149 -10.66 -12.83 0.45
N GLY A 150 -9.60 -13.53 0.84
CA GLY A 150 -9.10 -14.66 0.04
C GLY A 150 -9.90 -15.89 0.41
#